data_AF-A0A379LQI4-F1
#
_entry.id   AF-A0A379LQI4-F1
#
_cell.length_a   1.000
_cell.length_b   1.000
_cell.length_c   1.000
_cell.angle_alpha   90.00
_cell.angle_beta   90.00
_cell.angle_gamma   90.00
#
_symmetry.space_group_name_H-M   'P 1'
#
loop_
_entity.id
_entity.type
_entity.pdbx_description
1 polymer ?
#
loop_
_entity_poly.entity_id
_entity_poly.type
_entity_poly.pdbx_seq_one_letter_code
_entity_poly.pdbx_strand_id
1 'polypeptide(L)' 'MLICRRSSASNEKLNPKNKIIVGIISCLLGQQVRFDSGHKRLAFAVDDLSDYFEYQSVCPEMGIGLPTPKPAL' A
#
# COMPACT_ATOMS: atom_id res chain seq x y z
N MET A 1 10.59 -15.98 -14.85
CA MET A 1 11.71 -15.13 -15.29
C MET A 1 11.18 -13.70 -15.43
N LEU A 2 11.12 -12.94 -14.32
CA LEU A 2 10.85 -11.50 -14.43
C LEU A 2 12.07 -10.88 -15.13
N ILE A 3 11.85 -10.35 -16.32
CA ILE A 3 12.89 -9.69 -17.09
C ILE A 3 13.18 -8.36 -16.40
N CYS A 4 14.14 -8.38 -15.47
CA CYS A 4 14.73 -7.17 -14.89
C CYS A 4 15.52 -6.47 -15.99
N ARG A 5 14.87 -5.55 -16.72
CA ARG A 5 15.60 -4.62 -17.58
C ARG A 5 16.36 -3.67 -16.65
N ARG A 6 17.67 -3.92 -16.51
CA ARG A 6 18.63 -2.95 -15.96
C ARG A 6 18.59 -1.67 -16.81
N SER A 7 18.19 -0.58 -16.19
CA SER A 7 18.61 0.78 -16.55
C SER A 7 18.99 1.42 -15.20
N SER A 8 20.27 1.34 -14.83
CA SER A 8 21.25 2.41 -15.05
C SER A 8 20.85 3.68 -14.30
N ALA A 9 21.67 4.01 -13.30
CA ALA A 9 21.47 5.08 -12.33
C ALA A 9 21.21 6.45 -12.97
N SER A 10 20.08 7.04 -12.63
CA SER A 10 19.89 8.49 -12.55
C SER A 10 18.66 8.77 -11.69
N ASN A 11 18.83 9.71 -10.76
CA ASN A 11 17.80 10.26 -9.90
C ASN A 11 16.68 10.88 -10.75
N GLU A 12 15.72 10.07 -11.16
CA GLU A 12 14.57 10.48 -11.96
C GLU A 12 13.31 10.27 -11.11
N LYS A 13 12.83 11.36 -10.50
CA LYS A 13 11.48 11.42 -9.95
C LYS A 13 10.52 10.98 -11.06
N LEU A 14 9.95 9.78 -10.94
CA LEU A 14 8.97 9.28 -11.90
C LEU A 14 7.83 10.31 -12.02
N ASN A 15 7.66 10.83 -13.23
CA ASN A 15 6.49 11.62 -13.60
C ASN A 15 5.23 10.82 -13.21
N PRO A 16 4.25 11.39 -12.47
CA PRO A 16 3.09 10.65 -11.94
C PRO A 16 2.31 9.83 -12.99
N LYS A 17 2.48 10.14 -14.29
CA LYS A 17 1.88 9.39 -15.41
C LYS A 17 2.43 7.97 -15.62
N ASN A 18 3.56 7.59 -15.01
CA ASN A 18 4.20 6.29 -15.21
C ASN A 18 4.20 5.37 -13.97
N LYS A 19 3.50 5.74 -12.90
CA LYS A 19 3.40 4.90 -11.70
C LYS A 19 2.47 3.72 -11.95
N ILE A 20 2.89 2.54 -11.51
CA ILE A 20 2.06 1.34 -11.59
C ILE A 20 1.06 1.38 -10.43
N ILE A 21 -0.22 1.23 -10.73
CA ILE A 21 -1.27 1.16 -9.72
C ILE A 21 -1.25 -0.23 -9.09
N VAL A 22 -1.12 -0.28 -7.77
CA VAL A 22 -1.08 -1.51 -6.98
C VAL A 22 -2.10 -1.44 -5.85
N GLY A 23 -2.89 -2.49 -5.71
CA GLY A 23 -3.78 -2.66 -4.56
C GLY A 23 -2.98 -3.01 -3.31
N ILE A 24 -3.23 -2.30 -2.21
CA ILE A 24 -2.60 -2.57 -0.91
C ILE A 24 -3.66 -2.52 0.20
N ILE A 25 -3.45 -3.32 1.25
CA ILE A 25 -4.38 -3.32 2.38
C ILE A 25 -4.24 -2.00 3.15
N SER A 26 -5.35 -1.31 3.39
CA SER A 26 -5.36 0.03 4.00
C SER A 26 -4.63 0.11 5.35
N CYS A 27 -4.64 -0.97 6.15
CA CYS A 27 -3.92 -1.02 7.43
C CYS A 27 -2.40 -0.89 7.29
N LEU A 28 -1.83 -1.31 6.14
CA LEU A 28 -0.41 -1.18 5.83
C LEU A 28 -0.01 0.24 5.47
N LEU A 29 -0.96 1.06 5.03
CA LEU A 29 -0.76 2.49 4.77
C LEU A 29 -0.98 3.34 6.04
N GLY A 30 -1.28 2.72 7.18
CA GLY A 30 -1.52 3.42 8.44
C GLY A 30 -2.98 3.75 8.74
N GLN A 31 -3.93 3.23 7.95
CA GLN A 31 -5.35 3.41 8.25
C GLN A 31 -5.77 2.56 9.46
N GLN A 32 -6.55 3.15 10.36
CA GLN A 32 -7.07 2.53 11.59
C GLN A 32 -8.30 1.65 11.28
N VAL A 33 -8.09 0.59 10.50
CA VAL A 33 -9.14 -0.34 10.03
C VAL A 33 -8.97 -1.75 10.58
N ARG A 34 -7.98 -1.97 11.47
CA ARG A 34 -7.79 -3.28 12.11
C ARG A 34 -8.86 -3.49 13.18
N PHE A 35 -9.07 -4.75 13.56
CA PHE A 35 -10.05 -5.13 14.58
C PHE A 35 -9.85 -4.42 15.93
N ASP A 36 -8.61 -4.07 16.26
CA ASP A 36 -8.18 -3.38 17.48
C ASP A 36 -8.21 -1.85 17.36
N SER A 37 -8.82 -1.31 16.29
CA SER A 37 -8.72 0.10 15.88
C SER A 37 -7.29 0.58 15.61
N GLY A 38 -6.32 -0.33 15.53
CA GLY A 38 -4.94 -0.01 15.21
C GLY A 38 -4.65 0.01 13.72
N HIS A 39 -3.38 0.16 13.40
CA HIS A 39 -2.84 -0.01 12.05
C HIS A 39 -1.53 -0.80 12.11
N LYS A 40 -1.02 -1.22 10.96
CA LYS A 40 0.29 -1.88 10.87
C LYS A 40 1.06 -1.26 9.71
N ARG A 41 1.43 0.01 9.88
CA ARG A 41 2.08 0.80 8.82
C ARG A 41 3.36 0.06 8.39
N LEU A 42 3.42 -0.31 7.11
CA LEU A 42 4.59 -0.95 6.53
C LEU A 42 5.48 0.13 5.93
N ALA A 43 6.52 0.51 6.66
CA ALA A 43 7.48 1.54 6.24
C ALA A 43 8.03 1.25 4.84
N PHE A 44 8.41 0.00 4.54
CA PHE A 44 8.90 -0.38 3.21
C PHE A 44 7.95 -0.01 2.06
N ALA A 45 6.64 -0.24 2.22
CA ALA A 45 5.67 0.13 1.20
C ALA A 45 5.47 1.65 1.12
N VAL A 46 5.35 2.32 2.27
CA VAL A 46 5.03 3.76 2.31
C VAL A 46 6.23 4.63 1.96
N ASP A 47 7.43 4.23 2.37
CA ASP A 47 8.64 5.04 2.34
C ASP A 47 9.52 4.68 1.13
N ASP A 48 9.79 3.38 0.91
CA ASP A 48 10.74 2.96 -0.15
C ASP A 48 10.06 2.75 -1.51
N LEU A 49 8.81 2.27 -1.51
CA LEU A 49 8.12 1.87 -2.74
C LEU A 49 7.14 2.92 -3.29
N SER A 50 6.83 3.97 -2.53
CA SER A 50 5.87 5.02 -2.92
C SER A 50 6.34 5.87 -4.11
N ASP A 51 7.65 5.90 -4.37
CA ASP A 51 8.22 6.54 -5.55
C ASP A 51 7.88 5.78 -6.85
N TYR A 52 7.69 4.46 -6.75
CA TYR A 52 7.47 3.58 -7.90
C TYR A 52 6.00 3.25 -8.15
N PHE A 53 5.21 3.15 -7.07
CA PHE A 53 3.83 2.67 -7.13
C PHE A 53 2.82 3.72 -6.68
N GLU A 54 1.63 3.66 -7.27
CA GLU A 54 0.45 4.34 -6.76
C GLU A 54 -0.45 3.34 -6.04
N TYR A 55 -0.79 3.63 -4.79
CA TYR A 55 -1.49 2.68 -3.93
C TYR A 55 -2.99 2.89 -3.93
N GLN A 56 -3.73 1.89 -4.41
CA GLN A 56 -5.16 1.79 -4.19
C GLN A 56 -5.41 1.06 -2.87
N SER A 57 -5.79 1.80 -1.83
CA SER A 57 -6.03 1.24 -0.51
C SER A 57 -7.37 0.49 -0.47
N VAL A 58 -7.36 -0.77 -0.01
CA VAL A 58 -8.56 -1.58 0.16
C VAL A 58 -8.57 -2.21 1.55
N CYS A 59 -9.72 -2.20 2.23
CA CYS A 59 -9.95 -3.03 3.39
C CYS A 59 -11.19 -3.90 3.12
N PRO A 60 -11.02 -5.23 2.95
CA PRO A 60 -12.15 -6.09 2.60
C PRO A 60 -13.22 -6.08 3.68
N GLU A 61 -12.82 -6.00 4.96
CA GLU A 61 -13.72 -5.98 6.12
C GLU A 61 -14.63 -4.74 6.12
N MET A 62 -14.05 -3.56 5.88
CA MET A 62 -14.83 -2.32 5.73
C MET A 62 -15.69 -2.35 4.46
N GLY A 63 -15.18 -2.96 3.38
CA GLY A 63 -15.90 -3.11 2.11
C GLY A 63 -17.18 -3.95 2.22
N ILE A 64 -17.21 -4.91 3.16
CA ILE A 64 -18.41 -5.69 3.48
C ILE A 64 -19.20 -5.14 4.67
N GLY A 65 -18.84 -3.96 5.20
CA GLY A 65 -19.58 -3.26 6.24
C GLY A 65 -19.30 -3.68 7.68
N LEU A 66 -18.18 -4.37 7.96
CA LEU A 66 -17.80 -4.65 9.34
C LEU A 66 -17.34 -3.37 10.05
N PRO A 67 -17.68 -3.17 11.34
CA PRO A 67 -17.21 -2.04 12.12
C PRO A 67 -15.73 -2.21 12.52
N THR A 68 -15.12 -1.08 12.88
CA THR A 68 -13.84 -1.02 13.58
C THR A 68 -14.04 -0.23 14.88
N PRO A 69 -13.75 -0.78 16.08
CA PRO A 69 -13.17 -2.10 16.36
C PRO A 69 -14.17 -3.26 16.26
N LYS A 70 -13.67 -4.48 16.18
CA LYS A 70 -14.44 -5.73 16.10
C LYS A 70 -13.73 -6.87 16.84
N PRO A 71 -14.43 -7.97 17.18
CA PRO A 71 -13.80 -9.11 17.83
C PRO A 71 -12.65 -9.69 16.98
N ALA A 72 -11.57 -10.08 17.64
CA ALA A 72 -10.54 -10.91 17.01
C ALA A 72 -11.14 -12.29 16.73
N LEU A 73 -10.90 -12.80 15.52
CA LEU A 73 -11.18 -14.18 15.13
C LEU A 73 -9.99 -15.08 15.44
#